data_AF-A0A0N1AEU1-F1
#
_entry.id   AF-A0A0N1AEU1-F1
#
_cell.length_a   1.000
_cell.length_b   1.000
_cell.length_c   1.000
_cell.angle_alpha   90.00
_cell.angle_beta   90.00
_cell.angle_gamma   90.00
#
_symmetry.space_group_name_H-M   'P 1'
#
loop_
_entity.id
_entity.type
_entity.pdbx_description
1 polymer ?
#
loop_
_entity_poly.entity_id
_entity_poly.type
_entity_poly.pdbx_seq_one_letter_code
_entity_poly.pdbx_strand_id
1 'polypeptide(L)'
;MVYDRAADLTWLIDWNAAAGSAFDDGSSAQDGRMSWASAMAWADALQWGGVDDWRLPTAVPCFGFGCQNSEIGRLWYEVLGNRAGLPAVNTEPFEHVAFAPYWTGTAQAGAPAQAWYFNTLGGSQNLLPLAAQAHAVAVRQGDVLSQVPEPPMAWLALAGLAITACASRRLRPAAQP
;
A
#
# COMPACT_ATOMS: atom_id res chain seq x y z
N MET A 1 -4.99 2.18 -5.66
CA MET A 1 -4.15 1.29 -4.82
C MET A 1 -3.74 0.10 -5.66
N VAL A 2 -2.58 -0.49 -5.38
CA VAL A 2 -1.98 -1.58 -6.17
C VAL A 2 -1.46 -2.65 -5.22
N TYR A 3 -1.82 -3.92 -5.45
CA TYR A 3 -1.33 -5.03 -4.63
C TYR A 3 -0.04 -5.62 -5.20
N ASP A 4 1.03 -5.53 -4.41
CA ASP A 4 2.32 -6.18 -4.62
C ASP A 4 2.30 -7.57 -3.98
N ARG A 5 2.09 -8.58 -4.83
CA ARG A 5 2.05 -9.99 -4.43
C ARG A 5 3.38 -10.53 -3.92
N ALA A 6 4.50 -9.98 -4.39
CA ALA A 6 5.82 -10.44 -3.96
C ALA A 6 6.09 -10.01 -2.51
N ALA A 7 5.51 -8.87 -2.13
CA ALA A 7 5.61 -8.30 -0.81
C ALA A 7 4.48 -8.65 0.16
N ASP A 8 3.36 -9.11 -0.37
CA ASP A 8 2.09 -9.10 0.35
C ASP A 8 1.76 -7.70 0.91
N LEU A 9 1.93 -6.67 0.08
CA LEU A 9 1.66 -5.27 0.44
C LEU A 9 0.70 -4.63 -0.54
N THR A 10 -0.22 -3.81 -0.03
CA THR A 10 -0.99 -2.89 -0.86
C THR A 10 -0.37 -1.49 -0.78
N TRP A 11 -0.04 -0.93 -1.94
CA TRP A 11 0.51 0.41 -2.09
C TRP A 11 -0.58 1.42 -2.47
N LEU A 12 -0.50 2.63 -1.91
CA LEU A 12 -1.25 3.76 -2.44
C LEU A 12 -0.72 4.09 -3.85
N ILE A 13 -1.64 4.37 -4.78
CA ILE A 13 -1.27 4.59 -6.20
C ILE A 13 -0.69 5.99 -6.42
N ASP A 14 -1.25 6.99 -5.73
CA ASP A 14 -0.79 8.37 -5.78
C ASP A 14 0.33 8.58 -4.75
N TRP A 15 1.55 8.77 -5.24
CA TRP A 15 2.75 8.99 -4.43
C TRP A 15 2.94 10.44 -3.99
N ASN A 16 1.94 11.29 -4.23
CA ASN A 16 1.87 12.65 -3.70
C ASN A 16 0.53 12.96 -3.02
N ALA A 17 -0.20 11.94 -2.56
CA ALA A 17 -1.52 12.08 -1.93
C ALA A 17 -1.56 12.94 -0.66
N ALA A 18 -0.40 13.25 -0.06
CA ALA A 18 -0.30 14.15 1.09
C ALA A 18 -0.30 15.63 0.70
N ALA A 19 -0.08 15.97 -0.57
CA ALA A 19 0.02 17.34 -1.04
C ALA A 19 -1.25 18.14 -0.74
N GLY A 20 -1.10 19.33 -0.16
CA GLY A 20 -2.24 20.17 0.22
C GLY A 20 -3.00 19.72 1.46
N SER A 21 -2.59 18.62 2.10
CA SER A 21 -3.17 18.18 3.36
C SER A 21 -2.67 19.04 4.53
N ALA A 22 -3.33 18.93 5.69
CA ALA A 22 -2.87 19.57 6.92
C ALA A 22 -1.49 19.07 7.41
N PHE A 23 -0.99 17.98 6.83
CA PHE A 23 0.32 17.41 7.14
C PHE A 23 1.43 17.91 6.21
N ASP A 24 1.11 18.59 5.12
CA ASP A 24 2.07 19.15 4.17
C ASP A 24 2.79 20.38 4.79
N ASP A 25 3.74 20.10 5.68
CA ASP A 25 4.55 21.09 6.43
C ASP A 25 5.86 21.47 5.70
N GLY A 26 5.89 21.19 4.40
CA GLY A 26 6.97 21.52 3.48
C GLY A 26 7.18 23.01 3.27
N SER A 27 8.18 23.36 2.47
CA SER A 27 8.40 24.74 2.05
C SER A 27 7.24 25.31 1.22
N SER A 28 6.43 24.44 0.63
CA SER A 28 5.21 24.76 -0.09
C SER A 28 4.10 23.86 0.41
N ALA A 29 2.98 24.44 0.86
CA ALA A 29 1.83 23.70 1.39
C ALA A 29 1.03 22.92 0.32
N GLN A 30 1.62 22.65 -0.84
CA GLN A 30 1.00 21.96 -1.97
C GLN A 30 1.97 21.02 -2.69
N ASP A 31 3.20 20.85 -2.19
CA ASP A 31 4.21 20.01 -2.83
C ASP A 31 4.24 18.58 -2.27
N GLY A 32 3.57 18.32 -1.15
CA GLY A 32 3.51 17.01 -0.49
C GLY A 32 4.81 16.62 0.23
N ARG A 33 5.73 17.56 0.42
CA ARG A 33 6.97 17.32 1.16
C ARG A 33 6.74 17.58 2.62
N MET A 34 7.10 16.61 3.44
CA MET A 34 6.82 16.65 4.87
C MET A 34 8.08 16.42 5.70
N SER A 35 8.11 16.96 6.92
CA SER A 35 8.96 16.46 7.99
C SER A 35 8.63 15.00 8.28
N TRP A 36 9.58 14.25 8.85
CA TRP A 36 9.35 12.83 9.12
C TRP A 36 8.18 12.60 10.09
N ALA A 37 8.05 13.46 11.11
CA ALA A 37 6.96 13.40 12.07
C ALA A 37 5.61 13.64 11.39
N SER A 38 5.53 14.60 10.48
CA SER A 38 4.30 14.90 9.75
C SER A 38 3.93 13.79 8.75
N ALA A 39 4.93 13.19 8.07
CA ALA A 39 4.71 12.05 7.19
C ALA A 39 4.19 10.81 7.94
N MET A 40 4.72 10.54 9.14
CA MET A 40 4.21 9.47 10.01
C MET A 40 2.77 9.74 10.44
N ALA A 41 2.46 10.98 10.86
CA ALA A 41 1.12 11.37 11.26
C ALA A 41 0.11 11.33 10.09
N TRP A 42 0.53 11.73 8.89
CA TRP A 42 -0.28 11.62 7.67
C TRP A 42 -0.65 10.17 7.39
N ALA A 43 0.32 9.25 7.43
CA ALA A 43 0.06 7.85 7.15
C ALA A 43 -0.87 7.21 8.20
N ASP A 44 -0.68 7.53 9.49
CA ASP A 44 -1.52 7.05 10.60
C ASP A 44 -2.97 7.58 10.52
N ALA A 45 -3.16 8.80 10.01
CA ALA A 45 -4.47 9.40 9.82
C ALA A 45 -5.15 9.03 8.49
N LEU A 46 -4.44 8.35 7.59
CA LEU A 46 -4.93 8.08 6.23
C LEU A 46 -6.07 7.06 6.27
N GLN A 47 -7.22 7.45 5.73
CA GLN A 47 -8.36 6.56 5.50
C GLN A 47 -8.62 6.51 3.99
N TRP A 48 -8.34 5.36 3.39
CA TRP A 48 -8.47 5.19 1.95
C TRP A 48 -8.82 3.76 1.60
N GLY A 49 -9.78 3.59 0.66
CA GLY A 49 -10.17 2.26 0.21
C GLY A 49 -10.91 1.42 1.27
N GLY A 50 -11.54 2.07 2.26
CA GLY A 50 -12.28 1.39 3.34
C GLY A 50 -11.42 0.84 4.48
N VAL A 51 -10.13 1.20 4.51
CA VAL A 51 -9.15 0.78 5.54
C VAL A 51 -8.39 2.00 6.07
N ASP A 52 -7.92 1.89 7.32
CA ASP A 52 -7.30 2.96 8.11
C ASP A 52 -5.95 2.57 8.73
N ASP A 53 -5.43 1.38 8.45
CA ASP A 53 -4.16 0.83 8.96
C ASP A 53 -2.96 1.11 8.03
N TRP A 54 -2.95 2.29 7.41
CA TRP A 54 -1.87 2.71 6.52
C TRP A 54 -0.62 3.10 7.31
N ARG A 55 0.55 2.88 6.71
CA ARG A 55 1.84 3.27 7.28
C ARG A 55 2.81 3.70 6.20
N LEU A 56 3.88 4.39 6.60
CA LEU A 56 5.04 4.52 5.73
C LEU A 56 5.69 3.14 5.48
N PRO A 57 6.39 2.95 4.34
CA PRO A 57 7.12 1.73 4.07
C PRO A 57 8.27 1.54 5.08
N THR A 58 8.62 0.29 5.34
CA THR A 58 9.72 -0.09 6.23
C THR A 58 11.03 -0.16 5.47
N ALA A 59 12.09 0.41 6.04
CA ALA A 59 13.46 0.23 5.58
C ALA A 59 14.20 -0.84 6.40
N VAL A 60 15.06 -1.58 5.73
CA VAL A 60 16.14 -2.35 6.35
C VAL A 60 17.44 -1.55 6.21
N PRO A 61 18.24 -1.37 7.27
CA PRO A 61 19.50 -0.63 7.19
C PRO A 61 20.39 -1.05 6.02
N CYS A 62 20.59 -0.13 5.09
CA CYS A 62 21.33 -0.33 3.86
C CYS A 62 21.64 1.03 3.24
N PHE A 63 22.88 1.26 2.82
CA PHE A 63 23.32 2.52 2.24
C PHE A 63 23.61 2.36 0.75
N GLY A 64 23.19 3.35 -0.05
CA GLY A 64 23.43 3.36 -1.49
C GLY A 64 22.37 2.55 -2.24
N PHE A 65 22.77 1.90 -3.33
CA PHE A 65 21.86 1.20 -4.24
C PHE A 65 21.65 -0.26 -3.85
N GLY A 66 20.62 -0.90 -4.41
CA GLY A 66 20.39 -2.34 -4.26
C GLY A 66 19.81 -2.76 -2.90
N CYS A 67 19.24 -1.83 -2.14
CA CYS A 67 18.60 -2.07 -0.84
C CYS A 67 17.25 -2.78 -0.95
N GLN A 68 17.22 -3.94 -1.59
CA GLN A 68 16.02 -4.71 -1.95
C GLN A 68 15.33 -5.38 -0.75
N ASN A 69 15.98 -5.44 0.41
CA ASN A 69 15.33 -5.91 1.65
C ASN A 69 14.36 -4.87 2.24
N SER A 70 14.46 -3.60 1.82
CA SER A 70 13.51 -2.55 2.19
C SER A 70 12.29 -2.59 1.27
N GLU A 71 11.12 -2.21 1.76
CA GLU A 71 9.87 -2.33 1.00
C GLU A 71 9.88 -1.49 -0.28
N ILE A 72 10.29 -0.21 -0.20
CA ILE A 72 10.43 0.64 -1.41
C ILE A 72 11.54 0.09 -2.31
N GLY A 73 12.66 -0.37 -1.73
CA GLY A 73 13.79 -0.89 -2.51
C GLY A 73 13.40 -2.13 -3.32
N ARG A 74 12.67 -3.07 -2.73
CA ARG A 74 12.13 -4.24 -3.44
C ARG A 74 11.19 -3.82 -4.55
N LEU A 75 10.21 -2.97 -4.25
CA LEU A 75 9.27 -2.45 -5.25
C LEU A 75 10.04 -1.83 -6.43
N TRP A 76 11.02 -0.99 -6.13
CA TRP A 76 11.78 -0.25 -7.11
C TRP A 76 12.59 -1.13 -8.06
N TYR A 77 13.31 -2.10 -7.51
CA TYR A 77 14.26 -2.91 -8.26
C TYR A 77 13.66 -4.20 -8.80
N GLU A 78 12.86 -4.91 -8.01
CA GLU A 78 12.35 -6.24 -8.37
C GLU A 78 11.01 -6.16 -9.11
N VAL A 79 10.10 -5.29 -8.64
CA VAL A 79 8.74 -5.21 -9.18
C VAL A 79 8.68 -4.25 -10.38
N LEU A 80 9.25 -3.06 -10.25
CA LEU A 80 9.27 -2.03 -11.31
C LEU A 80 10.44 -2.22 -12.30
N GLY A 81 11.47 -2.99 -11.93
CA GLY A 81 12.62 -3.28 -12.80
C GLY A 81 13.53 -2.08 -13.07
N ASN A 82 13.51 -1.05 -12.22
CA ASN A 82 14.43 0.08 -12.37
C ASN A 82 15.88 -0.34 -12.09
N ARG A 83 16.84 0.42 -12.63
CA ARG A 83 18.28 0.13 -12.51
C ARG A 83 18.97 1.11 -11.58
N ALA A 84 19.92 0.60 -10.80
CA ALA A 84 20.69 1.40 -9.86
C ALA A 84 21.48 2.52 -10.56
N GLY A 85 21.38 3.75 -10.03
CA GLY A 85 22.15 4.91 -10.49
C GLY A 85 21.73 5.47 -11.85
N LEU A 86 20.68 4.92 -12.48
CA LEU A 86 20.08 5.48 -13.68
C LEU A 86 18.79 6.22 -13.31
N PRO A 87 18.40 7.25 -14.08
CA PRO A 87 17.08 7.85 -13.93
C PRO A 87 16.00 6.78 -13.96
N ALA A 88 15.01 6.94 -13.09
CA ALA A 88 13.84 6.08 -13.10
C ALA A 88 13.14 6.16 -14.46
N VAL A 89 12.82 5.00 -15.01
CA VAL A 89 12.08 4.90 -16.28
C VAL A 89 10.76 4.18 -16.12
N ASN A 90 10.59 3.42 -15.03
CA ASN A 90 9.40 2.63 -14.78
C ASN A 90 8.79 3.01 -13.43
N THR A 91 7.70 3.76 -13.45
CA THR A 91 6.91 4.05 -12.25
C THR A 91 5.50 3.49 -12.34
N GLU A 92 5.07 2.99 -13.50
CA GLU A 92 3.75 2.37 -13.67
C GLU A 92 3.56 1.20 -12.70
N PRO A 93 2.39 1.06 -12.04
CA PRO A 93 1.17 1.86 -12.22
C PRO A 93 1.04 3.10 -11.29
N PHE A 94 2.13 3.57 -10.68
CA PHE A 94 2.10 4.66 -9.71
C PHE A 94 2.03 6.04 -10.35
N GLU A 95 1.18 6.90 -9.76
CA GLU A 95 0.93 8.27 -10.19
C GLU A 95 1.64 9.27 -9.28
N HIS A 96 1.94 10.45 -9.83
CA HIS A 96 2.61 11.56 -9.13
C HIS A 96 3.89 11.17 -8.38
N VAL A 97 4.65 10.21 -8.91
CA VAL A 97 5.97 9.87 -8.37
C VAL A 97 6.93 11.03 -8.62
N ALA A 98 7.36 11.69 -7.56
CA ALA A 98 8.45 12.66 -7.60
C ALA A 98 9.79 11.92 -7.74
N PHE A 99 10.77 12.52 -8.43
CA PHE A 99 12.14 12.01 -8.46
C PHE A 99 12.96 12.63 -7.33
N ALA A 100 12.67 12.20 -6.10
CA ALA A 100 13.10 12.85 -4.87
C ALA A 100 13.23 11.83 -3.72
N PRO A 101 13.72 12.26 -2.54
CA PRO A 101 13.61 11.47 -1.33
C PRO A 101 12.17 11.16 -0.94
N TYR A 102 11.92 9.90 -0.57
CA TYR A 102 10.70 9.40 0.07
C TYR A 102 11.02 8.87 1.46
N TRP A 103 10.28 9.33 2.47
CA TRP A 103 10.41 8.83 3.82
C TRP A 103 10.04 7.35 3.93
N THR A 104 10.74 6.66 4.83
CA THR A 104 10.33 5.36 5.35
C THR A 104 9.92 5.52 6.82
N GLY A 105 9.12 4.60 7.34
CA GLY A 105 8.72 4.58 8.75
C GLY A 105 9.83 4.15 9.72
N THR A 106 11.06 4.01 9.24
CA THR A 106 12.17 3.45 10.03
C THR A 106 13.13 4.56 10.47
N ALA A 107 13.18 4.81 11.78
CA ALA A 107 14.19 5.66 12.39
C ALA A 107 15.58 4.98 12.44
N GLN A 108 16.66 5.75 12.50
CA GLN A 108 18.00 5.21 12.66
C GLN A 108 18.21 4.65 14.08
N ALA A 109 18.61 3.38 14.17
CA ALA A 109 18.96 2.75 15.43
C ALA A 109 20.17 3.44 16.09
N GLY A 110 20.08 3.70 17.41
CA GLY A 110 21.17 4.30 18.19
C GLY A 110 21.41 5.79 17.97
N ALA A 111 20.74 6.41 16.99
CA ALA A 111 20.82 7.85 16.70
C ALA A 111 19.47 8.36 16.16
N PRO A 112 18.46 8.58 17.03
CA PRO A 112 17.08 8.80 16.60
C PRO A 112 16.83 10.17 15.93
N ALA A 113 17.86 11.00 15.72
CA ALA A 113 17.73 12.29 15.05
C ALA A 113 17.64 12.18 13.52
N GLN A 114 17.65 10.96 12.98
CA GLN A 114 17.57 10.69 11.54
C GLN A 114 16.63 9.52 11.26
N ALA A 115 16.05 9.51 10.07
CA ALA A 115 15.25 8.41 9.55
C ALA A 115 15.74 8.01 8.16
N TRP A 116 15.44 6.76 7.80
CA TRP A 116 15.75 6.23 6.49
C TRP A 116 14.81 6.81 5.43
N TYR A 117 15.37 7.08 4.26
CA TYR A 117 14.62 7.47 3.08
C TYR A 117 15.10 6.67 1.86
N PHE A 118 14.26 6.58 0.85
CA PHE A 118 14.59 6.04 -0.46
C PHE A 118 14.54 7.15 -1.52
N ASN A 119 15.59 7.28 -2.34
CA ASN A 119 15.67 8.29 -3.40
C ASN A 119 15.22 7.70 -4.73
N THR A 120 14.08 8.13 -5.25
CA THR A 120 13.54 7.67 -6.55
C THR A 120 14.25 8.29 -7.76
N LEU A 121 15.17 9.24 -7.59
CA LEU A 121 15.98 9.77 -8.71
C LEU A 121 16.93 8.70 -9.28
N GLY A 122 17.45 7.80 -8.44
CA GLY A 122 18.41 6.76 -8.85
C GLY A 122 18.32 5.45 -8.07
N GLY A 123 17.38 5.34 -7.13
CA GLY A 123 17.12 4.14 -6.33
C GLY A 123 17.99 3.98 -5.07
N SER A 124 18.65 5.03 -4.57
CA SER A 124 19.52 4.90 -3.40
C SER A 124 18.77 5.04 -2.08
N GLN A 125 19.13 4.25 -1.07
CA GLN A 125 18.69 4.43 0.31
C GLN A 125 19.78 5.14 1.14
N ASN A 126 19.38 6.08 2.00
CA ASN A 126 20.28 6.74 2.94
C ASN A 126 19.47 7.34 4.11
N LEU A 127 20.11 8.16 4.94
CA LEU A 127 19.54 8.83 6.10
C LEU A 127 19.34 10.32 5.84
N LEU A 128 18.27 10.87 6.40
CA LEU A 128 18.01 12.31 6.47
C LEU A 128 17.70 12.71 7.92
N PRO A 129 18.04 13.95 8.35
CA PRO A 129 17.57 14.51 9.61
C PRO A 129 16.04 14.54 9.67
N LEU A 130 15.43 14.30 10.84
CA LEU A 130 13.97 14.23 10.97
C LEU A 130 13.22 15.51 10.53
N ALA A 131 13.90 16.66 10.60
CA ALA A 131 13.37 17.96 10.17
C ALA A 131 13.55 18.25 8.67
N ALA A 132 14.20 17.35 7.91
CA ALA A 132 14.29 17.47 6.47
C ALA A 132 12.91 17.28 5.81
N GLN A 133 12.77 17.76 4.58
CA GLN A 133 11.53 17.65 3.81
C GLN A 133 11.67 16.62 2.71
N ALA A 134 10.86 15.57 2.76
CA ALA A 134 10.80 14.50 1.77
C ALA A 134 9.34 14.11 1.51
N HIS A 135 9.07 13.47 0.37
CA HIS A 135 7.74 12.97 0.06
C HIS A 135 7.41 11.73 0.90
N ALA A 136 6.15 11.31 0.88
CA ALA A 136 5.69 10.10 1.54
C ALA A 136 4.77 9.31 0.60
N VAL A 137 4.84 7.99 0.72
CA VAL A 137 3.88 7.07 0.11
C VAL A 137 3.39 6.15 1.23
N ALA A 138 2.14 5.72 1.15
CA ALA A 138 1.56 4.80 2.13
C ALA A 138 1.51 3.37 1.61
N VAL A 139 1.76 2.42 2.51
CA VAL A 139 1.57 0.98 2.32
C VAL A 139 0.82 0.38 3.48
N ARG A 140 0.24 -0.79 3.24
CA ARG A 140 -0.33 -1.64 4.28
C ARG A 140 -0.15 -3.11 3.95
N GLN A 141 -0.27 -3.96 4.97
CA GLN A 141 -0.12 -5.40 4.83
C GLN A 141 -1.34 -6.02 4.14
N GLY A 142 -1.11 -7.01 3.28
CA GLY A 142 -2.14 -7.82 2.65
C GLY A 142 -2.81 -7.17 1.44
N ASP A 143 -3.67 -7.96 0.80
CA ASP A 143 -4.50 -7.55 -0.34
C ASP A 143 -5.81 -6.89 0.14
N VAL A 144 -5.97 -5.59 -0.09
CA VAL A 144 -7.24 -4.88 0.16
C VAL A 144 -8.26 -5.16 -0.95
N LEU A 145 -7.77 -5.45 -2.16
CA LEU A 145 -8.60 -5.56 -3.36
C LEU A 145 -9.37 -6.89 -3.39
N SER A 146 -8.95 -7.88 -2.61
CA SER A 146 -9.63 -9.16 -2.48
C SER A 146 -10.81 -9.16 -1.51
N GLN A 147 -11.15 -8.04 -0.86
CA GLN A 147 -12.30 -7.95 0.07
C GLN A 147 -13.68 -7.96 -0.62
N VAL A 148 -13.78 -8.45 -1.86
CA VAL A 148 -15.08 -8.73 -2.49
C VAL A 148 -15.77 -9.82 -1.67
N PRO A 149 -16.89 -9.54 -0.97
CA PRO A 149 -17.65 -10.60 -0.32
C PRO A 149 -18.06 -11.60 -1.38
N GLU A 150 -17.86 -12.90 -1.15
CA GLU A 150 -18.38 -13.89 -2.08
C GLU A 150 -19.85 -13.56 -2.34
N PRO A 151 -20.29 -13.47 -3.61
CA PRO A 151 -21.65 -13.11 -3.91
C PRO A 151 -22.58 -14.08 -3.16
N PRO A 152 -23.79 -13.65 -2.76
CA PRO A 152 -24.75 -14.47 -2.00
C PRO A 152 -25.17 -15.81 -2.64
N MET A 153 -24.52 -16.26 -3.73
CA MET A 153 -24.70 -17.54 -4.38
C MET A 153 -24.56 -18.75 -3.44
N ALA A 154 -23.87 -18.63 -2.30
CA ALA A 154 -23.89 -19.65 -1.25
C ALA A 154 -25.33 -19.94 -0.74
N TRP A 155 -26.22 -18.95 -0.79
CA TRP A 155 -27.66 -19.12 -0.50
C TRP A 155 -28.44 -19.67 -1.70
N LEU A 156 -28.03 -19.39 -2.94
CA LEU A 156 -28.69 -19.94 -4.13
C LEU A 156 -28.44 -21.44 -4.28
N ALA A 157 -27.29 -21.94 -3.83
CA ALA A 157 -27.02 -23.38 -3.73
C ALA A 157 -27.94 -24.07 -2.70
N LEU A 158 -28.33 -23.37 -1.61
CA LEU A 158 -29.26 -23.90 -0.60
C LEU A 158 -30.73 -23.76 -1.00
N ALA A 159 -31.10 -22.69 -1.73
CA ALA A 159 -32.46 -22.52 -2.26
C ALA A 159 -32.82 -23.57 -3.31
N GLY A 160 -31.84 -24.06 -4.10
CA GLY A 160 -32.05 -25.13 -5.08
C GLY A 160 -32.40 -26.50 -4.46
N LEU A 161 -31.92 -26.78 -3.25
CA LEU A 161 -32.15 -28.05 -2.55
C LEU A 161 -33.51 -28.14 -1.84
N ALA A 162 -34.15 -27.00 -1.53
CA ALA A 162 -35.48 -26.99 -0.91
C ALA A 162 -36.62 -27.26 -1.91
N ILE A 163 -36.44 -26.88 -3.18
CA ILE A 163 -37.48 -27.00 -4.21
C ILE A 163 -37.64 -28.46 -4.69
N THR A 164 -36.56 -29.25 -4.71
CA THR A 164 -36.61 -30.68 -5.08
C THR A 164 -37.23 -31.57 -3.98
N ALA A 165 -37.12 -31.19 -2.71
CA ALA A 165 -37.73 -31.92 -1.59
C ALA A 165 -39.26 -31.72 -1.48
N CYS A 166 -39.79 -30.56 -1.90
CA CYS A 166 -41.23 -30.30 -1.89
C CYS A 166 -41.97 -30.94 -3.09
N ALA A 167 -41.30 -31.12 -4.23
CA ALA A 167 -41.90 -31.72 -5.43
C ALA A 167 -42.11 -33.24 -5.30
N SER A 168 -41.30 -33.94 -4.49
CA SER A 168 -41.39 -35.41 -4.32
C SER A 168 -42.47 -35.87 -3.32
N ARG A 169 -43.08 -34.95 -2.55
CA ARG A 169 -44.11 -35.29 -1.55
C ARG A 169 -45.56 -35.27 -2.06
N ARG A 170 -45.83 -34.88 -3.31
CA ARG A 170 -47.21 -34.72 -3.84
C ARG A 170 -47.72 -35.84 -4.74
N LEU A 171 -47.17 -37.05 -4.66
CA LEU A 171 -47.71 -38.20 -5.41
C LEU A 171 -47.79 -39.46 -4.55
N ARG A 172 -48.83 -39.58 -3.72
CA ARG A 172 -49.50 -40.87 -3.43
C ARG A 172 -51.01 -40.65 -3.31
N PRO A 173 -51.82 -41.11 -4.29
CA PRO A 173 -53.27 -41.12 -4.18
C PRO A 173 -53.73 -42.12 -3.10
N ALA A 174 -54.80 -41.75 -2.40
CA ALA A 174 -55.48 -42.59 -1.43
C ALA A 174 -56.11 -43.82 -2.11
N ALA A 175 -55.94 -44.98 -1.48
CA ALA A 175 -56.63 -46.22 -1.82
C ALA A 175 -58.06 -46.20 -1.30
N GLN A 176 -59.01 -46.70 -2.10
CA GLN A 176 -60.30 -47.26 -1.67
C GLN A 176 -60.87 -48.15 -2.79
N PRO A 177 -61.81 -49.05 -2.49
CA PRO A 177 -61.77 -50.14 -1.51
C PRO A 177 -61.68 -51.52 -2.18
#